data_AF-A0A3D0G7J6-F1
#
_entry.id   AF-A0A3D0G7J6-F1
#
_cell.length_a   1.000
_cell.length_b   1.000
_cell.length_c   1.000
_cell.angle_alpha   90.00
_cell.angle_beta   90.00
_cell.angle_gamma   90.00
#
_symmetry.space_group_name_H-M   'P 1'
#
loop_
_entity.id
_entity.type
_entity.pdbx_description
1 polymer ?
#
loop_
_entity_poly.entity_id
_entity_poly.type
_entity_poly.pdbx_seq_one_letter_code
_entity_poly.pdbx_strand_id
1 'polypeptide(L)'
;MIGKRALKGTTVLILVASLSACSGGGGGGLFGGGGGGGLFSGLFGDDREEKPIEDFTAEQIFARAEYELEQGNEEEAAEYFAEVERVYPYTDIAKRALIMQAFAYHKASDYEMSRAAAQRFVDFYPGDEDAAYATYLLALSYYDQIEDVGRDQGLTFQALQALRDVIELYPNTEYARSAILKFDLAYDHLAAKEMEIGRYYLKRKHYAAATNRFRVVVEQFQTTTQTPEALYRLIEAYLSLGLTDEAQTAGAILGHNFQSTQWYKDGYSQLAKRGLEPAQKGNNWLAAIYRQMIKGEWL
;
A
#
# COMPACT_ATOMS: atom_id res chain seq x y z
N MET A 1 -35.59 -16.20 31.14
CA MET A 1 -36.00 -15.05 30.30
C MET A 1 -34.94 -14.86 29.24
N ILE A 2 -35.26 -15.29 28.01
CA ILE A 2 -34.36 -15.36 26.85
C ILE A 2 -34.56 -14.08 26.04
N GLY A 3 -33.59 -13.17 26.08
CA GLY A 3 -33.61 -11.92 25.31
C GLY A 3 -32.95 -12.10 23.95
N LYS A 4 -33.76 -12.32 22.92
CA LYS A 4 -33.34 -12.29 21.51
C LYS A 4 -32.92 -10.85 21.15
N ARG A 5 -31.63 -10.61 20.88
CA ARG A 5 -31.18 -9.42 20.14
C ARG A 5 -31.14 -9.76 18.66
N ALA A 6 -31.93 -9.01 17.89
CA ALA A 6 -32.06 -9.14 16.45
C ALA A 6 -30.75 -8.74 15.76
N LEU A 7 -30.19 -9.63 14.95
CA LEU A 7 -29.23 -9.28 13.91
C LEU A 7 -29.95 -8.40 12.88
N LYS A 8 -29.53 -7.15 12.74
CA LYS A 8 -29.83 -6.37 11.55
C LYS A 8 -28.81 -6.75 10.49
N GLY A 9 -29.32 -7.16 9.32
CA GLY A 9 -28.54 -7.70 8.23
C GLY A 9 -27.57 -6.67 7.66
N THR A 10 -26.33 -7.09 7.54
CA THR A 10 -25.28 -6.46 6.75
C THR A 10 -25.63 -6.65 5.28
N THR A 11 -26.07 -5.59 4.61
CA THR A 11 -26.24 -5.61 3.15
C THR A 11 -24.86 -5.44 2.52
N VAL A 12 -24.18 -6.56 2.30
CA VAL A 12 -22.96 -6.61 1.49
C VAL A 12 -23.37 -6.40 0.05
N LEU A 13 -23.03 -5.25 -0.55
CA LEU A 13 -23.21 -5.01 -1.97
C LEU A 13 -22.10 -5.75 -2.72
N ILE A 14 -22.39 -6.97 -3.19
CA ILE A 14 -21.48 -7.75 -4.05
C ILE A 14 -21.64 -7.21 -5.47
N LEU A 15 -20.63 -6.47 -5.95
CA LEU A 15 -20.54 -6.08 -7.36
C LEU A 15 -20.14 -7.32 -8.18
N VAL A 16 -21.09 -7.92 -8.89
CA VAL A 16 -20.84 -9.04 -9.80
C VAL A 16 -20.32 -8.48 -11.12
N ALA A 17 -19.01 -8.59 -11.35
CA ALA A 17 -18.41 -8.33 -12.65
C ALA A 17 -18.74 -9.48 -13.62
N SER A 18 -19.70 -9.28 -14.52
CA SER A 18 -19.92 -10.19 -15.65
C SER A 18 -18.93 -9.86 -16.78
N LEU A 19 -17.88 -10.66 -16.89
CA LEU A 19 -16.99 -10.72 -18.04
C LEU A 19 -17.78 -11.11 -19.30
N SER A 20 -17.78 -10.23 -20.30
CA SER A 20 -18.13 -10.60 -21.68
C SER A 20 -16.93 -10.33 -22.57
N ALA A 21 -16.26 -11.41 -22.92
CA ALA A 21 -15.25 -11.46 -23.96
C ALA A 21 -15.90 -11.24 -25.32
N CYS A 22 -15.35 -10.32 -26.13
CA CYS A 22 -15.41 -10.41 -27.58
C CYS A 22 -14.12 -9.86 -28.20
N SER A 23 -13.58 -10.70 -29.07
CA SER A 23 -12.35 -10.57 -29.86
C SER A 23 -12.31 -9.34 -30.75
N GLY A 24 -11.09 -8.80 -30.95
CA GLY A 24 -10.75 -7.83 -31.99
C GLY A 24 -11.01 -8.36 -33.40
N GLY A 25 -10.89 -7.59 -34.47
CA GLY A 25 -10.40 -6.22 -34.64
C GLY A 25 -10.04 -6.09 -36.12
N GLY A 26 -10.45 -4.99 -36.76
CA GLY A 26 -9.97 -4.63 -38.10
C GLY A 26 -10.97 -3.84 -38.94
N GLY A 27 -10.62 -2.57 -39.22
CA GLY A 27 -11.21 -1.78 -40.31
C GLY A 27 -11.85 -0.48 -39.85
N GLY A 28 -11.21 0.65 -40.15
CA GLY A 28 -11.65 1.99 -39.78
C GLY A 28 -12.81 2.54 -40.61
N GLY A 29 -13.34 3.68 -40.17
CA GLY A 29 -14.28 4.49 -40.93
C GLY A 29 -15.31 5.21 -40.07
N LEU A 30 -15.17 6.54 -40.01
CA LEU A 30 -16.19 7.60 -39.98
C LEU A 30 -17.64 7.26 -39.58
N PHE A 31 -18.15 8.07 -38.63
CA PHE A 31 -19.53 8.54 -38.46
C PHE A 31 -20.69 7.54 -38.66
N GLY A 32 -21.43 7.28 -37.59
CA GLY A 32 -22.80 6.76 -37.70
C GLY A 32 -23.33 6.20 -36.38
N GLY A 33 -24.31 6.89 -35.79
CA GLY A 33 -25.05 6.42 -34.62
C GLY A 33 -25.85 5.14 -34.91
N GLY A 34 -26.11 4.38 -33.84
CA GLY A 34 -26.94 3.19 -33.85
C GLY A 34 -27.19 2.72 -32.43
N GLY A 35 -28.41 2.91 -31.95
CA GLY A 35 -28.80 2.76 -30.54
C GLY A 35 -28.78 1.32 -30.02
N GLY A 36 -28.31 1.18 -28.78
CA GLY A 36 -28.60 0.05 -27.90
C GLY A 36 -29.49 0.55 -26.77
N GLY A 37 -30.79 0.26 -26.86
CA GLY A 37 -31.81 0.71 -25.90
C GLY A 37 -31.61 0.07 -24.53
N GLY A 38 -31.02 0.82 -23.59
CA GLY A 38 -31.08 0.57 -22.16
C GLY A 38 -32.10 1.51 -21.51
N LEU A 39 -32.68 1.09 -20.38
CA LEU A 39 -33.67 1.81 -19.56
C LEU A 39 -33.26 3.24 -19.13
N PHE A 40 -32.03 3.67 -19.40
CA PHE A 40 -31.52 5.02 -19.14
C PHE A 40 -31.66 6.00 -20.32
N SER A 41 -31.97 5.53 -21.53
CA SER A 41 -32.06 6.40 -22.72
C SER A 41 -33.24 7.39 -22.67
N GLY A 42 -34.23 7.17 -21.82
CA GLY A 42 -35.38 8.07 -21.67
C GLY A 42 -35.16 9.25 -20.72
N LEU A 43 -34.05 9.26 -19.97
CA LEU A 43 -33.76 10.35 -19.03
C LEU A 43 -32.92 11.46 -19.66
N PHE A 44 -32.21 11.17 -20.75
CA PHE A 44 -31.33 12.10 -21.45
C PHE A 44 -31.58 12.00 -22.96
N GLY A 45 -32.72 12.53 -23.40
CA GLY A 45 -33.01 12.78 -24.80
C GLY A 45 -32.12 13.91 -25.34
N ASP A 46 -31.66 13.71 -26.57
CA ASP A 46 -30.80 14.57 -27.38
C ASP A 46 -31.49 15.90 -27.76
N ASP A 47 -31.66 16.78 -26.78
CA ASP A 47 -31.99 18.20 -26.95
C ASP A 47 -31.05 19.01 -26.02
N ARG A 48 -29.95 19.52 -26.57
CA ARG A 48 -28.97 20.33 -25.81
C ARG A 48 -29.49 21.75 -25.54
N GLU A 49 -30.48 21.86 -24.66
CA GLU A 49 -30.42 22.91 -23.64
C GLU A 49 -29.59 22.31 -22.50
N GLU A 50 -28.30 22.64 -22.41
CA GLU A 50 -27.51 22.41 -21.20
C GLU A 50 -28.15 23.24 -20.09
N LYS A 51 -29.13 22.66 -19.40
CA LYS A 51 -29.69 23.24 -18.19
C LYS A 51 -28.54 23.39 -17.19
N PRO A 52 -28.42 24.54 -16.50
CA PRO A 52 -27.46 24.70 -15.42
C PRO A 52 -27.54 23.51 -14.46
N ILE A 53 -26.40 23.02 -13.99
CA ILE A 53 -26.32 21.89 -13.05
C ILE A 53 -27.18 22.13 -11.79
N GLU A 54 -27.37 23.40 -11.44
CA GLU A 54 -28.18 23.90 -10.32
C GLU A 54 -29.68 23.61 -10.44
N ASP A 55 -30.18 23.27 -11.63
CA ASP A 55 -31.58 22.93 -11.87
C ASP A 55 -31.90 21.45 -11.60
N PHE A 56 -30.88 20.59 -11.42
CA PHE A 56 -31.04 19.17 -11.14
C PHE A 56 -30.98 18.86 -9.64
N THR A 57 -31.75 17.87 -9.18
CA THR A 57 -31.69 17.46 -7.77
C THR A 57 -30.36 16.78 -7.43
N ALA A 58 -30.01 16.74 -6.14
CA ALA A 58 -28.80 16.07 -5.66
C ALA A 58 -28.73 14.60 -6.11
N GLU A 59 -29.86 13.88 -6.10
CA GLU A 59 -29.96 12.50 -6.55
C GLU A 59 -29.71 12.37 -8.06
N GLN A 60 -30.16 13.32 -8.86
CA GLN A 60 -29.97 13.30 -10.32
C GLN A 60 -28.50 13.52 -10.69
N ILE A 61 -27.84 14.49 -10.05
CA ILE A 61 -26.42 14.75 -10.26
C ILE A 61 -25.58 13.56 -9.78
N PHE A 62 -25.92 13.01 -8.61
CA PHE A 62 -25.24 11.84 -8.06
C PHE A 62 -25.42 10.60 -8.95
N ALA A 63 -26.64 10.35 -9.45
CA ALA A 63 -26.90 9.23 -10.38
C ALA A 63 -26.16 9.41 -11.71
N ARG A 64 -25.99 10.66 -12.17
CA ARG A 64 -25.16 10.96 -13.34
C ARG A 64 -23.69 10.64 -13.08
N ALA A 65 -23.17 10.99 -11.91
CA ALA A 65 -21.81 10.65 -11.51
C ALA A 65 -21.59 9.13 -11.43
N GLU A 66 -22.53 8.38 -10.85
CA GLU A 66 -22.47 6.91 -10.82
C GLU A 66 -22.49 6.33 -12.25
N TYR A 67 -23.32 6.86 -13.14
CA TYR A 67 -23.35 6.45 -14.55
C TYR A 67 -21.99 6.64 -15.25
N GLU A 68 -21.36 7.81 -15.11
CA GLU A 68 -20.05 8.07 -15.71
C GLU A 68 -18.97 7.13 -15.15
N LEU A 69 -19.01 6.86 -13.84
CA LEU A 69 -18.08 5.95 -13.17
C LEU A 69 -18.22 4.51 -13.70
N GLU A 70 -19.46 4.08 -13.99
CA GLU A 70 -19.77 2.79 -14.61
C GLU A 70 -19.33 2.72 -16.07
N GLN A 71 -19.37 3.83 -16.82
CA GLN A 71 -18.83 3.90 -18.18
C GLN A 71 -17.29 3.95 -18.24
N GLY A 72 -16.63 4.13 -17.09
CA GLY A 72 -15.17 4.29 -17.01
C GLY A 72 -14.71 5.74 -17.19
N ASN A 73 -15.62 6.70 -17.22
CA ASN A 73 -15.32 8.13 -17.29
C ASN A 73 -15.08 8.66 -15.86
N GLU A 74 -13.97 8.24 -15.25
CA GLU A 74 -13.70 8.45 -13.83
C GLU A 74 -13.46 9.92 -13.46
N GLU A 75 -12.78 10.68 -14.32
CA GLU A 75 -12.56 12.12 -14.13
C GLU A 75 -13.90 12.87 -14.14
N GLU A 76 -14.75 12.63 -15.15
CA GLU A 76 -16.07 13.26 -15.27
C GLU A 76 -16.99 12.87 -14.10
N ALA A 77 -16.93 11.60 -13.66
CA ALA A 77 -17.66 11.16 -12.47
C ALA A 77 -17.23 11.94 -11.21
N ALA A 78 -15.93 12.16 -11.01
CA ALA A 78 -15.42 12.92 -9.87
C ALA A 78 -15.90 14.38 -9.91
N GLU A 79 -15.97 15.00 -11.09
CA GLU A 79 -16.53 16.34 -11.26
C GLU A 79 -18.01 16.40 -10.88
N TYR A 80 -18.85 15.47 -11.36
CA TYR A 80 -20.26 15.44 -10.96
C TYR A 80 -20.43 15.20 -9.45
N PHE A 81 -19.62 14.34 -8.83
CA PHE A 81 -19.65 14.18 -7.37
C PHE A 81 -19.26 15.48 -6.64
N ALA A 82 -18.28 16.23 -7.17
CA ALA A 82 -17.90 17.55 -6.65
C ALA A 82 -19.05 18.56 -6.76
N GLU A 83 -19.81 18.52 -7.85
CA GLU A 83 -20.96 19.39 -8.07
C GLU A 83 -22.09 19.10 -7.07
N VAL A 84 -22.29 17.85 -6.67
CA VAL A 84 -23.24 17.52 -5.57
C VAL A 84 -22.83 18.24 -4.28
N GLU A 85 -21.54 18.18 -3.90
CA GLU A 85 -21.04 18.86 -2.70
C GLU A 85 -21.19 20.39 -2.82
N ARG A 86 -20.92 20.95 -4.01
CA ARG A 86 -21.00 22.40 -4.28
C ARG A 86 -22.43 22.93 -4.19
N VAL A 87 -23.39 22.27 -4.85
CA VAL A 87 -24.78 22.75 -4.97
C VAL A 87 -25.60 22.39 -3.73
N TYR A 88 -25.37 21.22 -3.15
CA TYR A 88 -26.15 20.68 -2.03
C TYR A 88 -25.29 20.36 -0.80
N PRO A 89 -24.51 21.33 -0.28
CA PRO A 89 -23.68 21.12 0.89
C PRO A 89 -24.57 20.74 2.09
N TYR A 90 -24.05 19.89 2.97
CA TYR A 90 -24.73 19.41 4.20
C TYR A 90 -25.87 18.40 4.01
N THR A 91 -26.02 17.82 2.81
CA THR A 91 -26.94 16.69 2.60
C THR A 91 -26.23 15.35 2.82
N ASP A 92 -26.98 14.31 3.18
CA ASP A 92 -26.42 12.94 3.26
C ASP A 92 -25.86 12.47 1.90
N ILE A 93 -26.45 12.96 0.79
CA ILE A 93 -25.98 12.69 -0.56
C ILE A 93 -24.64 13.38 -0.81
N ALA A 94 -24.44 14.63 -0.37
CA ALA A 94 -23.15 15.30 -0.48
C ALA A 94 -22.05 14.58 0.31
N LYS A 95 -22.35 14.05 1.50
CA LYS A 95 -21.41 13.20 2.24
C LYS A 95 -21.02 11.96 1.43
N ARG A 96 -22.00 11.24 0.86
CA ARG A 96 -21.74 10.08 0.01
C ARG A 96 -21.00 10.47 -1.28
N ALA A 97 -21.31 11.63 -1.85
CA ALA A 97 -20.63 12.16 -3.03
C ALA A 97 -19.16 12.43 -2.75
N LEU A 98 -18.81 12.99 -1.59
CA LEU A 98 -17.43 13.30 -1.23
C LEU A 98 -16.54 12.04 -1.16
N ILE A 99 -17.03 10.95 -0.56
CA ILE A 99 -16.27 9.69 -0.54
C ILE A 99 -16.18 9.04 -1.93
N MET A 100 -17.26 9.10 -2.71
CA MET A 100 -17.27 8.61 -4.09
C MET A 100 -16.37 9.45 -5.02
N GLN A 101 -16.26 10.75 -4.78
CA GLN A 101 -15.34 11.66 -5.46
C GLN A 101 -13.90 11.24 -5.20
N ALA A 102 -13.53 11.00 -3.94
CA ALA A 102 -12.19 10.53 -3.57
C ALA A 102 -11.84 9.19 -4.26
N PHE A 103 -12.81 8.28 -4.33
CA PHE A 103 -12.68 7.01 -5.05
C PHE A 103 -12.55 7.19 -6.57
N ALA A 104 -13.38 8.04 -7.18
CA ALA A 104 -13.35 8.31 -8.62
C ALA A 104 -12.00 8.93 -9.03
N TYR A 105 -11.50 9.92 -8.29
CA TYR A 105 -10.16 10.47 -8.52
C TYR A 105 -9.05 9.42 -8.37
N HIS A 106 -9.14 8.54 -7.37
CA HIS A 106 -8.18 7.46 -7.20
C HIS A 106 -8.18 6.52 -8.42
N LYS A 107 -9.36 6.16 -8.91
CA LYS A 107 -9.54 5.29 -10.08
C LYS A 107 -9.01 5.94 -11.36
N ALA A 108 -9.21 7.26 -11.51
CA ALA A 108 -8.60 8.08 -12.56
C ALA A 108 -7.07 8.27 -12.41
N SER A 109 -6.44 7.73 -11.36
CA SER A 109 -5.03 7.98 -11.01
C SER A 109 -4.70 9.45 -10.69
N ASP A 110 -5.71 10.29 -10.44
CA ASP A 110 -5.53 11.62 -9.88
C ASP A 110 -5.40 11.52 -8.36
N TYR A 111 -4.23 11.05 -7.93
CA TYR A 111 -3.95 10.79 -6.53
C TYR A 111 -3.94 12.06 -5.67
N GLU A 112 -3.59 13.22 -6.23
CA GLU A 112 -3.58 14.48 -5.48
C GLU A 112 -4.99 14.92 -5.12
N MET A 113 -5.91 14.90 -6.09
CA MET A 113 -7.31 15.22 -5.85
C MET A 113 -8.00 14.17 -4.98
N SER A 114 -7.65 12.89 -5.17
CA SER A 114 -8.12 11.81 -4.29
C SER A 114 -7.74 12.05 -2.83
N ARG A 115 -6.47 12.42 -2.55
CA ARG A 115 -6.02 12.76 -1.20
C ARG A 115 -6.80 13.92 -0.61
N ALA A 116 -6.98 14.98 -1.39
CA ALA A 116 -7.67 16.18 -0.92
C ALA A 116 -9.14 15.88 -0.57
N ALA A 117 -9.84 15.09 -1.38
CA ALA A 117 -11.22 14.68 -1.12
C ALA A 117 -11.31 13.72 0.08
N ALA A 118 -10.41 12.72 0.16
CA ALA A 118 -10.36 11.77 1.27
C ALA A 118 -10.06 12.46 2.61
N GLN A 119 -9.07 13.36 2.65
CA GLN A 119 -8.73 14.12 3.85
C GLN A 119 -9.91 14.99 4.31
N ARG A 120 -10.58 15.66 3.36
CA ARG A 120 -11.77 16.47 3.65
C ARG A 120 -12.90 15.63 4.26
N PHE A 121 -13.10 14.40 3.77
CA PHE A 121 -14.08 13.49 4.36
C PHE A 121 -13.72 13.16 5.81
N VAL A 122 -12.47 12.80 6.09
CA VAL A 122 -12.00 12.49 7.45
C VAL A 122 -12.12 13.70 8.39
N ASP A 123 -11.83 14.90 7.90
CA ASP A 123 -11.90 16.13 8.69
C ASP A 123 -13.34 16.52 9.04
N PHE A 124 -14.27 16.38 8.10
CA PHE A 124 -15.68 16.76 8.29
C PHE A 124 -16.52 15.66 8.95
N TYR A 125 -16.20 14.39 8.71
CA TYR A 125 -17.00 13.24 9.13
C TYR A 125 -16.17 12.15 9.83
N PRO A 126 -15.37 12.46 10.88
CA PRO A 126 -14.45 11.51 11.50
C PRO A 126 -15.14 10.33 12.21
N GLY A 127 -16.41 10.46 12.57
CA GLY A 127 -17.20 9.42 13.25
C GLY A 127 -18.08 8.58 12.33
N ASP A 128 -18.02 8.82 11.02
CA ASP A 128 -18.84 8.10 10.04
C ASP A 128 -18.29 6.69 9.77
N GLU A 129 -19.15 5.79 9.28
CA GLU A 129 -18.74 4.42 8.96
C GLU A 129 -17.73 4.37 7.80
N ASP A 130 -17.82 5.34 6.88
CA ASP A 130 -16.92 5.46 5.74
C ASP A 130 -15.60 6.17 6.08
N ALA A 131 -15.42 6.67 7.31
CA ALA A 131 -14.18 7.34 7.70
C ALA A 131 -12.95 6.41 7.61
N ALA A 132 -13.15 5.13 7.90
CA ALA A 132 -12.12 4.11 7.72
C ALA A 132 -11.75 3.91 6.25
N TYR A 133 -12.74 3.94 5.34
CA TYR A 133 -12.52 3.83 3.91
C TYR A 133 -11.82 5.07 3.34
N ALA A 134 -12.24 6.26 3.76
CA ALA A 134 -11.61 7.53 3.36
C ALA A 134 -10.13 7.57 3.77
N THR A 135 -9.83 7.21 5.02
CA THR A 135 -8.44 7.14 5.53
C THR A 135 -7.63 6.10 4.75
N TYR A 136 -8.26 4.99 4.35
CA TYR A 136 -7.62 3.98 3.52
C TYR A 136 -7.37 4.46 2.07
N LEU A 137 -8.29 5.18 1.44
CA LEU A 137 -8.07 5.81 0.12
C LEU A 137 -6.92 6.84 0.17
N LEU A 138 -6.84 7.63 1.24
CA LEU A 138 -5.72 8.54 1.48
C LEU A 138 -4.40 7.75 1.49
N ALA A 139 -4.32 6.64 2.23
CA ALA A 139 -3.14 5.80 2.27
C ALA A 139 -2.82 5.14 0.92
N LEU A 140 -3.84 4.64 0.21
CA LEU A 140 -3.69 4.03 -1.12
C LEU A 140 -3.14 5.01 -2.14
N SER A 141 -3.59 6.26 -2.11
CA SER A 141 -3.11 7.28 -3.04
C SER A 141 -1.59 7.50 -2.98
N TYR A 142 -0.96 7.29 -1.81
CA TYR A 142 0.49 7.33 -1.67
C TYR A 142 1.12 6.00 -2.07
N TYR A 143 0.50 4.89 -1.65
CA TYR A 143 0.99 3.54 -1.89
C TYR A 143 1.08 3.20 -3.39
N ASP A 144 0.05 3.55 -4.17
CA ASP A 144 0.01 3.25 -5.60
C ASP A 144 0.93 4.14 -6.44
N GLN A 145 1.54 5.17 -5.82
CA GLN A 145 2.61 5.99 -6.41
C GLN A 145 4.01 5.54 -5.97
N ILE A 146 4.15 4.43 -5.24
CA ILE A 146 5.47 3.87 -4.92
C ILE A 146 6.15 3.41 -6.22
N GLU A 147 7.25 4.06 -6.55
CA GLU A 147 8.08 3.68 -7.69
C GLU A 147 9.12 2.59 -7.32
N ASP A 148 9.89 2.15 -8.33
CA ASP A 148 10.97 1.18 -8.17
C ASP A 148 11.95 1.53 -7.03
N VAL A 149 12.51 0.49 -6.41
CA VAL A 149 13.49 0.53 -5.30
C VAL A 149 14.63 1.54 -5.51
N GLY A 150 15.11 1.68 -6.75
CA GLY A 150 16.22 2.58 -7.10
C GLY A 150 15.86 4.07 -7.14
N ARG A 151 14.58 4.44 -7.05
CA ARG A 151 14.11 5.84 -7.15
C ARG A 151 13.93 6.50 -5.78
N ASP A 152 13.44 7.73 -5.76
CA ASP A 152 13.14 8.42 -4.50
C ASP A 152 12.09 7.65 -3.69
N GLN A 153 12.17 7.71 -2.36
CA GLN A 153 11.27 6.94 -1.47
C GLN A 153 10.43 7.84 -0.57
N GLY A 154 10.33 9.15 -0.85
CA GLY A 154 9.52 10.08 -0.08
C GLY A 154 8.07 9.63 0.01
N LEU A 155 7.49 9.22 -1.13
CA LEU A 155 6.12 8.70 -1.20
C LEU A 155 5.97 7.38 -0.42
N THR A 156 6.98 6.51 -0.43
CA THR A 156 6.97 5.26 0.35
C THR A 156 6.88 5.54 1.85
N PHE A 157 7.61 6.54 2.37
CA PHE A 157 7.50 6.95 3.77
C PHE A 157 6.12 7.51 4.11
N GLN A 158 5.55 8.35 3.23
CA GLN A 158 4.21 8.88 3.40
C GLN A 158 3.14 7.78 3.38
N ALA A 159 3.27 6.81 2.46
CA ALA A 159 2.41 5.64 2.40
C ALA A 159 2.46 4.84 3.70
N LEU A 160 3.65 4.57 4.25
CA LEU A 160 3.80 3.84 5.52
C LEU A 160 3.16 4.57 6.70
N GLN A 161 3.26 5.91 6.74
CA GLN A 161 2.60 6.72 7.77
C GLN A 161 1.08 6.63 7.64
N ALA A 162 0.54 6.89 6.45
CA ALA A 162 -0.90 6.85 6.22
C ALA A 162 -1.49 5.44 6.42
N LEU A 163 -0.78 4.39 6.01
CA LEU A 163 -1.20 3.00 6.25
C LEU A 163 -1.21 2.67 7.75
N ARG A 164 -0.24 3.17 8.51
CA ARG A 164 -0.22 3.02 9.97
C ARG A 164 -1.43 3.70 10.61
N ASP A 165 -1.80 4.89 10.16
CA ASP A 165 -2.97 5.59 10.68
C ASP A 165 -4.25 4.74 10.50
N VAL A 166 -4.42 4.09 9.34
CA VAL A 166 -5.55 3.16 9.11
C VAL A 166 -5.54 2.01 10.12
N ILE A 167 -4.37 1.41 10.36
CA ILE A 167 -4.20 0.25 11.25
C ILE A 167 -4.47 0.62 12.70
N GLU A 168 -3.97 1.77 13.15
CA GLU A 168 -4.07 2.22 14.53
C GLU A 168 -5.45 2.79 14.86
N LEU A 169 -6.05 3.56 13.94
CA LEU A 169 -7.36 4.19 14.14
C LEU A 169 -8.52 3.21 13.92
N TYR A 170 -8.41 2.31 12.94
CA TYR A 170 -9.51 1.44 12.50
C TYR A 170 -9.17 -0.06 12.49
N PRO A 171 -8.59 -0.64 13.57
CA PRO A 171 -7.99 -1.97 13.57
C PRO A 171 -8.95 -3.12 13.27
N ASN A 172 -10.25 -2.95 13.50
CA ASN A 172 -11.27 -4.00 13.34
C ASN A 172 -11.95 -4.00 11.96
N THR A 173 -11.51 -3.14 11.04
CA THR A 173 -12.09 -3.02 9.69
C THR A 173 -11.41 -3.95 8.69
N GLU A 174 -12.06 -4.19 7.55
CA GLU A 174 -11.41 -4.91 6.46
C GLU A 174 -10.22 -4.14 5.86
N TYR A 175 -10.30 -2.81 5.87
CA TYR A 175 -9.26 -1.92 5.39
C TYR A 175 -7.98 -2.03 6.20
N ALA A 176 -8.07 -2.23 7.53
CA ALA A 176 -6.89 -2.46 8.36
C ALA A 176 -6.15 -3.73 7.95
N ARG A 177 -6.85 -4.82 7.61
CA ARG A 177 -6.21 -6.06 7.14
C ARG A 177 -5.47 -5.83 5.81
N SER A 178 -6.10 -5.13 4.87
CA SER A 178 -5.46 -4.77 3.60
C SER A 178 -4.29 -3.79 3.80
N ALA A 179 -4.41 -2.86 4.74
CA ALA A 179 -3.38 -1.88 5.07
C ALA A 179 -2.14 -2.55 5.69
N ILE A 180 -2.31 -3.54 6.57
CA ILE A 180 -1.18 -4.31 7.13
C ILE A 180 -0.36 -4.97 6.01
N LEU A 181 -1.03 -5.64 5.07
CA LEU A 181 -0.32 -6.30 3.96
C LEU A 181 0.44 -5.29 3.09
N LYS A 182 -0.18 -4.15 2.77
CA LYS A 182 0.48 -3.08 2.01
C LYS A 182 1.60 -2.42 2.79
N PHE A 183 1.44 -2.26 4.10
CA PHE A 183 2.47 -1.74 4.99
C PHE A 183 3.69 -2.65 4.96
N ASP A 184 3.50 -3.96 5.12
CA ASP A 184 4.59 -4.93 5.08
C ASP A 184 5.33 -4.91 3.73
N LEU A 185 4.61 -4.80 2.61
CA LEU A 185 5.19 -4.68 1.27
C LEU A 185 6.00 -3.39 1.10
N ALA A 186 5.45 -2.24 1.48
CA ALA A 186 6.15 -0.96 1.41
C ALA A 186 7.36 -0.92 2.37
N TYR A 187 7.27 -1.60 3.52
CA TYR A 187 8.34 -1.71 4.48
C TYR A 187 9.49 -2.60 3.95
N ASP A 188 9.16 -3.72 3.30
CA ASP A 188 10.14 -4.55 2.59
C ASP A 188 10.80 -3.78 1.44
N HIS A 189 10.05 -2.93 0.75
CA HIS A 189 10.57 -2.08 -0.33
C HIS A 189 11.67 -1.12 0.14
N LEU A 190 11.48 -0.48 1.30
CA LEU A 190 12.52 0.36 1.91
C LEU A 190 13.77 -0.46 2.29
N ALA A 191 13.59 -1.66 2.84
CA ALA A 191 14.70 -2.57 3.12
C ALA A 191 15.43 -3.00 1.85
N ALA A 192 14.69 -3.24 0.76
CA ALA A 192 15.25 -3.62 -0.53
C ALA A 192 16.16 -2.52 -1.09
N LYS A 193 15.85 -1.24 -0.84
CA LYS A 193 16.71 -0.12 -1.26
C LYS A 193 18.07 -0.14 -0.57
N GLU A 194 18.09 -0.35 0.74
CA GLU A 194 19.34 -0.48 1.48
C GLU A 194 20.13 -1.72 1.02
N MET A 195 19.44 -2.82 0.71
CA MET A 195 20.06 -4.00 0.11
C MET A 195 20.67 -3.73 -1.26
N GLU A 196 19.99 -3.00 -2.16
CA GLU A 196 20.49 -2.69 -3.49
C GLU A 196 21.79 -1.88 -3.41
N ILE A 197 21.80 -0.84 -2.57
CA ILE A 197 22.99 0.00 -2.33
C ILE A 197 24.10 -0.84 -1.69
N GLY A 198 23.77 -1.70 -0.73
CA GLY A 198 24.72 -2.62 -0.09
C GLY A 198 25.36 -3.59 -1.09
N ARG A 199 24.55 -4.23 -1.96
CA ARG A 199 25.03 -5.12 -3.04
C ARG A 199 25.96 -4.38 -3.99
N TYR A 200 25.62 -3.14 -4.35
CA TYR A 200 26.46 -2.30 -5.21
C TYR A 200 27.85 -2.07 -4.61
N TYR A 201 27.94 -1.68 -3.34
CA TYR A 201 29.22 -1.50 -2.65
C TYR A 201 29.99 -2.80 -2.49
N LEU A 202 29.30 -3.89 -2.14
CA LEU A 202 29.91 -5.20 -1.96
C LEU A 202 30.55 -5.72 -3.25
N LYS A 203 29.85 -5.59 -4.39
CA LYS A 203 30.37 -5.95 -5.73
C LYS A 203 31.68 -5.22 -6.07
N ARG A 204 31.86 -4.01 -5.55
CA ARG A 204 33.05 -3.18 -5.73
C ARG A 204 34.10 -3.35 -4.62
N LYS A 205 33.91 -4.31 -3.72
CA LYS A 205 34.79 -4.57 -2.56
C LYS A 205 34.89 -3.40 -1.58
N HIS A 206 33.92 -2.50 -1.56
CA HIS A 206 33.80 -1.46 -0.54
C HIS A 206 33.10 -2.03 0.70
N TYR A 207 33.78 -2.95 1.38
CA TYR A 207 33.17 -3.76 2.45
C TYR A 207 32.63 -2.92 3.61
N ALA A 208 33.35 -1.91 4.07
CA ALA A 208 32.88 -1.05 5.17
C ALA A 208 31.57 -0.30 4.82
N ALA A 209 31.47 0.23 3.61
CA ALA A 209 30.25 0.90 3.14
C ALA A 209 29.09 -0.09 2.97
N ALA A 210 29.37 -1.28 2.43
CA ALA A 210 28.38 -2.35 2.31
C ALA A 210 27.85 -2.80 3.68
N THR A 211 28.75 -3.00 4.65
CA THR A 211 28.41 -3.35 6.03
C THR A 211 27.47 -2.33 6.66
N ASN A 212 27.72 -1.04 6.47
CA ASN A 212 26.83 0.01 7.00
C ASN A 212 25.42 -0.10 6.42
N ARG A 213 25.27 -0.41 5.14
CA ARG A 213 23.97 -0.58 4.48
C ARG A 213 23.23 -1.82 4.96
N PHE A 214 23.90 -2.97 5.01
CA PHE A 214 23.29 -4.19 5.54
C PHE A 214 22.95 -4.10 7.03
N ARG A 215 23.74 -3.33 7.79
CA ARG A 215 23.46 -3.04 9.19
C ARG A 215 22.13 -2.30 9.36
N VAL A 216 21.84 -1.31 8.52
CA VAL A 216 20.54 -0.61 8.54
C VAL A 216 19.38 -1.58 8.37
N VAL A 217 19.49 -2.53 7.44
CA VAL A 217 18.48 -3.59 7.23
C VAL A 217 18.29 -4.43 8.49
N VAL A 218 19.37 -4.87 9.12
CA VAL A 218 19.29 -5.73 10.32
C VAL A 218 18.82 -4.97 11.56
N GLU A 219 19.16 -3.68 11.70
CA GLU A 219 18.75 -2.88 12.85
C GLU A 219 17.31 -2.43 12.75
N GLN A 220 16.89 -1.93 11.59
CA GLN A 220 15.61 -1.26 11.40
C GLN A 220 14.54 -2.20 10.81
N PHE A 221 14.91 -3.05 9.86
CA PHE A 221 13.97 -3.80 9.02
C PHE A 221 13.86 -5.29 9.39
N GLN A 222 13.97 -5.63 10.67
CA GLN A 222 14.11 -7.02 11.18
C GLN A 222 13.02 -8.01 10.72
N THR A 223 11.80 -7.52 10.45
CA THR A 223 10.65 -8.33 10.03
C THR A 223 10.55 -8.53 8.51
N THR A 224 11.41 -7.88 7.73
CA THR A 224 11.39 -7.92 6.27
C THR A 224 12.05 -9.18 5.71
N THR A 225 11.69 -9.52 4.47
CA THR A 225 12.26 -10.65 3.73
C THR A 225 13.72 -10.43 3.34
N GLN A 226 14.21 -9.19 3.44
CA GLN A 226 15.58 -8.78 3.13
C GLN A 226 16.58 -9.11 4.26
N THR A 227 16.10 -9.24 5.50
CA THR A 227 16.95 -9.45 6.70
C THR A 227 17.87 -10.66 6.61
N PRO A 228 17.42 -11.85 6.16
CA PRO A 228 18.29 -13.02 6.04
C PRO A 228 19.44 -12.81 5.05
N GLU A 229 19.18 -12.17 3.91
CA GLU A 229 20.24 -11.84 2.96
C GLU A 229 21.20 -10.81 3.56
N ALA A 230 20.69 -9.76 4.21
CA ALA A 230 21.53 -8.75 4.84
C ALA A 230 22.51 -9.37 5.85
N LEU A 231 22.05 -10.28 6.71
CA LEU A 231 22.90 -11.02 7.63
C LEU A 231 23.96 -11.86 6.91
N TYR A 232 23.58 -12.58 5.86
CA TYR A 232 24.54 -13.33 5.05
C TYR A 232 25.61 -12.43 4.40
N ARG A 233 25.19 -11.28 3.85
CA ARG A 233 26.13 -10.32 3.26
C ARG A 233 27.03 -9.65 4.30
N LEU A 234 26.54 -9.46 5.53
CA LEU A 234 27.38 -9.04 6.65
C LEU A 234 28.46 -10.09 6.95
N ILE A 235 28.14 -11.38 6.97
CA ILE A 235 29.14 -12.45 7.12
C ILE A 235 30.20 -12.33 6.02
N GLU A 236 29.79 -12.20 4.75
CA GLU A 236 30.70 -12.05 3.61
C GLU A 236 31.62 -10.83 3.74
N ALA A 237 31.05 -9.66 4.10
CA ALA A 237 31.79 -8.42 4.26
C ALA A 237 32.74 -8.45 5.46
N TYR A 238 32.29 -8.96 6.62
CA TYR A 238 33.12 -9.05 7.83
C TYR A 238 34.28 -10.01 7.66
N LEU A 239 34.07 -11.19 7.06
CA LEU A 239 35.15 -12.11 6.76
C LEU A 239 36.16 -11.53 5.77
N SER A 240 35.72 -10.69 4.84
CA SER A 240 36.61 -9.98 3.91
C SER A 240 37.44 -8.89 4.60
N LEU A 241 36.95 -8.33 5.71
CA LEU A 241 37.65 -7.35 6.56
C LEU A 241 38.51 -8.00 7.65
N GLY A 242 38.43 -9.33 7.83
CA GLY A 242 39.10 -10.04 8.92
C GLY A 242 38.40 -9.93 10.28
N LEU A 243 37.15 -9.45 10.29
CA LEU A 243 36.33 -9.28 11.49
C LEU A 243 35.56 -10.58 11.81
N THR A 244 36.29 -11.57 12.33
CA THR A 244 35.75 -12.94 12.52
C THR A 244 34.70 -13.03 13.63
N ASP A 245 34.76 -12.19 14.65
CA ASP A 245 33.82 -12.22 15.78
C ASP A 245 32.44 -11.70 15.36
N GLU A 246 32.42 -10.60 14.61
CA GLU A 246 31.22 -10.04 13.99
C GLU A 246 30.59 -11.04 13.00
N ALA A 247 31.42 -11.69 12.17
CA ALA A 247 30.95 -12.69 11.21
C ALA A 247 30.28 -13.89 11.90
N GLN A 248 30.89 -14.43 12.96
CA GLN A 248 30.31 -15.54 13.73
C GLN A 248 28.99 -15.12 14.41
N THR A 249 28.93 -13.90 14.94
CA THR A 249 27.73 -13.38 15.60
C THR A 249 26.59 -13.15 14.60
N ALA A 250 26.88 -12.60 13.42
CA ALA A 250 25.90 -12.48 12.33
C ALA A 250 25.38 -13.86 11.89
N GLY A 251 26.27 -14.85 11.78
CA GLY A 251 25.91 -16.24 11.52
C GLY A 251 25.03 -16.85 12.61
N ALA A 252 25.28 -16.53 13.89
CA ALA A 252 24.47 -17.01 15.00
C ALA A 252 23.05 -16.44 14.97
N ILE A 253 22.89 -15.15 14.64
CA ILE A 253 21.57 -14.52 14.46
C ILE A 253 20.83 -15.17 13.29
N LEU A 254 21.52 -15.34 12.15
CA LEU A 254 20.96 -15.96 10.96
C LEU A 254 20.50 -17.40 11.23
N GLY A 255 21.32 -18.18 11.94
CA GLY A 255 21.01 -19.56 12.32
C GLY A 255 19.98 -19.70 13.42
N HIS A 256 19.66 -18.65 14.18
CA HIS A 256 18.57 -18.72 15.14
C HIS A 256 17.21 -18.44 14.48
N ASN A 257 17.14 -17.37 13.68
CA ASN A 257 15.86 -16.85 13.19
C ASN A 257 15.48 -17.36 11.79
N PHE A 258 16.45 -17.81 10.98
CA PHE A 258 16.25 -18.02 9.54
C PHE A 258 16.83 -19.35 9.01
N GLN A 259 16.78 -20.41 9.81
CA GLN A 259 17.37 -21.74 9.50
C GLN A 259 16.87 -22.37 8.19
N SER A 260 15.65 -22.06 7.78
CA SER A 260 15.04 -22.59 6.55
C SER A 260 15.52 -21.90 5.28
N THR A 261 16.20 -20.76 5.39
CA THR A 261 16.60 -19.95 4.23
C THR A 261 17.86 -20.49 3.56
N GLN A 262 18.00 -20.24 2.25
CA GLN A 262 19.24 -20.53 1.52
C GLN A 262 20.43 -19.76 2.10
N TRP A 263 20.19 -18.52 2.55
CA TRP A 263 21.19 -17.65 3.15
C TRP A 263 21.85 -18.26 4.39
N TYR A 264 21.09 -18.98 5.21
CA TYR A 264 21.64 -19.71 6.35
C TYR A 264 22.66 -20.78 5.91
N LYS A 265 22.30 -21.61 4.92
CA LYS A 265 23.16 -22.67 4.39
C LYS A 265 24.47 -22.11 3.83
N ASP A 266 24.38 -21.01 3.08
CA ASP A 266 25.53 -20.35 2.47
C ASP A 266 26.41 -19.67 3.53
N GLY A 267 25.81 -18.99 4.50
CA GLY A 267 26.52 -18.35 5.61
C GLY A 267 27.26 -19.37 6.48
N TYR A 268 26.61 -20.48 6.82
CA TYR A 268 27.23 -21.58 7.56
C TYR A 268 28.42 -22.16 6.79
N SER A 269 28.25 -22.44 5.50
CA SER A 269 29.33 -22.95 4.63
C SER A 269 30.52 -21.99 4.56
N GLN A 270 30.26 -20.67 4.47
CA GLN A 270 31.31 -19.64 4.43
C GLN A 270 32.14 -19.57 5.72
N LEU A 271 31.49 -19.70 6.88
CA LEU A 271 32.17 -19.74 8.18
C LEU A 271 32.97 -21.03 8.34
N ALA A 272 32.35 -22.18 8.04
CA ALA A 272 32.97 -23.49 8.17
C ALA A 272 34.22 -23.66 7.31
N LYS A 273 34.23 -23.10 6.08
CA LYS A 273 35.42 -23.09 5.19
C LYS A 273 36.65 -22.40 5.82
N ARG A 274 36.43 -21.52 6.79
CA ARG A 274 37.49 -20.80 7.52
C ARG A 274 37.74 -21.38 8.92
N GLY A 275 37.14 -22.53 9.24
CA GLY A 275 37.24 -23.15 10.57
C GLY A 275 36.50 -22.36 11.66
N LEU A 276 35.52 -21.54 11.27
CA LEU A 276 34.71 -20.74 12.19
C LEU A 276 33.31 -21.35 12.34
N GLU A 277 32.69 -21.13 13.49
CA GLU A 277 31.34 -21.61 13.79
C GLU A 277 30.40 -20.45 14.16
N PRO A 278 29.10 -20.52 13.83
CA PRO A 278 28.14 -19.52 14.26
C PRO A 278 28.06 -19.49 15.79
N ALA A 279 28.64 -18.46 16.40
CA ALA A 279 28.64 -18.27 17.84
C ALA A 279 28.59 -16.77 18.15
N GLN A 280 27.87 -16.41 19.22
CA GLN A 280 27.91 -15.05 19.73
C GLN A 280 29.31 -14.78 20.29
N LYS A 281 30.02 -13.81 19.70
CA LYS A 281 31.40 -13.43 20.03
C LYS A 281 31.51 -11.91 20.16
N GLY A 282 32.39 -11.46 21.04
CA GLY A 282 32.65 -10.03 21.27
C GLY A 282 31.50 -9.27 21.95
N ASN A 283 31.68 -7.96 22.10
CA ASN A 283 30.69 -7.02 22.64
C ASN A 283 30.36 -5.91 21.62
N ASN A 284 29.99 -6.32 20.41
CA ASN A 284 29.65 -5.43 19.30
C ASN A 284 28.13 -5.20 19.20
N TRP A 285 27.70 -4.39 18.23
CA TRP A 285 26.29 -4.07 18.00
C TRP A 285 25.43 -5.30 17.67
N LEU A 286 25.99 -6.30 16.96
CA LEU A 286 25.31 -7.57 16.70
C LEU A 286 25.08 -8.36 17.98
N ALA A 287 26.00 -8.30 18.94
CA ALA A 287 25.80 -8.91 20.26
C ALA A 287 24.64 -8.25 21.03
N ALA A 288 24.43 -6.94 20.87
CA ALA A 288 23.27 -6.25 21.44
C ALA A 288 21.97 -6.73 20.79
N ILE A 289 21.92 -6.82 19.46
CA ILE A 289 20.76 -7.36 18.73
C ILE A 289 20.49 -8.81 19.12
N TYR A 290 21.53 -9.64 19.22
CA TYR A 290 21.40 -11.03 19.64
C TYR A 290 20.75 -11.12 21.03
N ARG A 291 21.20 -10.32 22.01
CA ARG A 291 20.59 -10.29 23.35
C ARG A 291 19.13 -9.84 23.30
N GLN A 292 18.83 -8.79 22.53
CA GLN A 292 17.47 -8.26 22.41
C GLN A 292 16.51 -9.24 21.73
N MET A 293 16.88 -9.75 20.55
CA MET A 293 16.01 -10.60 19.73
C MET A 293 15.88 -12.03 20.27
N ILE A 294 16.97 -12.61 20.79
CA ILE A 294 17.02 -14.04 21.12
C ILE A 294 16.83 -14.28 22.61
N LYS A 295 17.43 -13.45 23.46
CA LYS A 295 17.33 -13.62 24.92
C LYS A 295 16.20 -12.82 25.55
N GLY A 296 15.61 -11.86 24.83
CA GLY A 296 14.61 -10.94 25.37
C GLY A 296 15.15 -10.04 26.48
N GLU A 297 16.47 -9.85 26.53
CA GLU A 297 17.13 -8.96 27.50
C GLU A 297 17.01 -7.53 27.00
N TRP A 298 15.96 -6.84 27.45
CA TRP A 298 15.86 -5.38 27.37
C TRP A 298 16.65 -4.79 28.53
N LEU A 299 17.49 -3.78 28.25
CA LEU A 299 18.43 -3.17 29.20
C LEU A 299 17.84 -2.92 30.60
#